data_AF-A0A7M3ZMA6-F1
#
_entry.id   AF-A0A7M3ZMA6-F1
#
_cell.length_a   1.000
_cell.length_b   1.000
_cell.length_c   1.000
_cell.angle_alpha   90.00
_cell.angle_beta   90.00
_cell.angle_gamma   90.00
#
_symmetry.space_group_name_H-M   'P 1'
#
loop_
_entity.id
_entity.type
_entity.pdbx_description
1 polymer ?
#
loop_
_entity_poly.entity_id
_entity_poly.type
_entity_poly.pdbx_seq_one_letter_code
_entity_poly.pdbx_strand_id
1 'polypeptide(L)'
;MVDAGDVAVAVGSEVFDLWLVMLKFRAWLVVMLLLVVGMSYFAISDWGTDDEGQKSTSSINSDTGWRHYSVVAPVDTGINVYHDHFRTDEVYPNWLLESLGVTKTCEITFDGSWQERYEADKESCWDNITTSDIVYFSGTKIIGTSPDGQTDIHILDDPSDGHGTAVTGAVLDANPDAVIFFVEGFSTDAVLAASNQPLVDIISTSFGAIGSLPVPGIETGTYEAVVGNNKIHTGAADNT
;
A
#
# COMPACT_ATOMS: atom_id res chain seq x y z
N MET A 1 90.32 24.45 28.10
CA MET A 1 89.48 23.46 28.81
C MET A 1 88.05 23.93 28.65
N VAL A 2 87.21 23.15 27.97
CA VAL A 2 85.77 23.43 27.92
C VAL A 2 85.20 22.98 29.26
N ASP A 3 84.48 23.85 29.94
CA ASP A 3 83.88 23.58 31.25
C ASP A 3 82.81 22.49 31.11
N ALA A 4 82.86 21.49 32.00
CA ALA A 4 81.90 20.39 32.01
C ALA A 4 80.45 20.89 32.26
N GLY A 5 80.30 22.06 32.89
CA GLY A 5 79.02 22.74 33.06
C GLY A 5 78.38 23.21 31.75
N ASP A 6 79.16 23.79 30.84
CA ASP A 6 78.66 24.33 29.56
C ASP A 6 78.21 23.21 28.61
N VAL A 7 78.89 22.06 28.63
CA VAL A 7 78.51 20.88 27.83
C VAL A 7 77.21 20.25 28.36
N ALA A 8 77.02 20.20 29.68
CA ALA A 8 75.81 19.63 30.28
C ALA A 8 74.56 20.48 30.02
N VAL A 9 74.70 21.80 30.01
CA VAL A 9 73.59 22.73 29.71
C VAL A 9 73.19 22.66 28.24
N ALA A 10 74.16 22.61 27.32
CA ALA A 10 73.88 22.49 25.88
C ALA A 10 73.21 21.16 25.51
N VAL A 11 73.66 20.05 26.09
CA VAL A 11 73.02 18.73 25.89
C VAL A 11 71.63 18.69 26.51
N GLY A 12 71.44 19.31 27.68
CA GLY A 12 70.13 19.41 28.33
C GLY A 12 69.11 20.21 27.52
N SER A 13 69.53 21.32 26.90
CA SER A 13 68.64 22.12 26.04
C SER A 13 68.26 21.38 24.76
N GLU A 14 69.20 20.69 24.10
CA GLU A 14 68.91 19.94 22.88
C GLU A 14 67.96 18.75 23.12
N VAL A 15 68.10 18.04 24.25
CA VAL A 15 67.20 16.94 24.63
C VAL A 15 65.79 17.47 24.96
N PHE A 16 65.70 18.64 25.62
CA PHE A 16 64.43 19.27 25.93
C PHE A 16 63.70 19.76 24.67
N ASP A 17 64.42 20.36 23.72
CA ASP A 17 63.88 20.77 22.44
C ASP A 17 63.44 19.57 21.59
N LEU A 18 64.21 18.48 21.58
CA LEU A 18 63.80 17.24 20.89
C LEU A 18 62.51 16.67 21.50
N TRP A 19 62.38 16.69 22.83
CA TRP A 19 61.19 16.22 23.53
C TRP A 19 59.96 17.09 23.22
N LEU A 20 60.13 18.41 23.17
CA LEU A 20 59.08 19.36 22.78
C LEU A 20 58.65 19.19 21.31
N VAL A 21 59.59 18.93 20.41
CA VAL A 21 59.31 18.63 19.00
C VAL A 21 58.55 17.33 18.88
N MET A 22 58.93 16.28 19.61
CA MET A 22 58.19 15.00 19.63
C MET A 22 56.78 15.15 20.22
N LEU A 23 56.60 16.00 21.24
CA LEU A 23 55.28 16.28 21.82
C LEU A 23 54.37 16.99 20.83
N LYS A 24 54.90 18.01 20.13
CA LYS A 24 54.19 18.75 19.07
C LYS A 24 53.85 17.86 17.89
N PHE A 25 54.77 16.97 17.49
CA PHE A 25 54.54 16.01 16.41
C PHE A 25 53.41 15.04 16.76
N ARG A 26 53.37 14.52 17.99
CA ARG A 26 52.28 13.64 18.47
C ARG A 26 50.94 14.36 18.49
N ALA A 27 50.91 15.62 18.96
CA ALA A 27 49.69 16.43 18.95
C ALA A 27 49.19 16.66 17.51
N TRP A 28 50.09 16.96 16.58
CA TRP A 28 49.75 17.11 15.16
C TRP A 28 49.23 15.82 14.53
N LEU A 29 49.81 14.68 14.90
CA LEU A 29 49.40 13.37 14.42
C LEU A 29 47.98 13.02 14.91
N VAL A 30 47.64 13.34 16.17
CA VAL A 30 46.29 13.18 16.72
C VAL A 30 45.28 14.06 15.99
N VAL A 31 45.62 15.33 15.74
CA VAL A 31 44.74 16.26 15.00
C VAL A 31 44.49 15.76 13.57
N MET A 32 45.53 15.29 12.87
CA MET A 32 45.37 14.70 11.54
C MET A 32 44.52 13.43 11.54
N LEU A 33 44.68 12.56 12.54
CA LEU A 33 43.84 11.37 12.70
C LEU A 33 42.37 11.73 12.93
N LEU A 34 42.10 12.73 13.77
CA LEU A 34 40.74 13.23 14.00
C LEU A 34 40.13 13.87 12.74
N LEU A 35 40.92 14.56 11.93
CA LEU A 35 40.48 15.11 10.64
C LEU A 35 40.16 14.01 9.61
N VAL A 36 40.98 12.95 9.55
CA VAL A 36 40.70 11.79 8.67
C VAL A 36 39.45 11.06 9.10
N VAL A 37 39.28 10.83 10.41
CA VAL A 37 38.06 10.22 10.96
C VAL A 37 36.85 11.13 10.69
N GLY A 38 36.96 12.43 10.94
CA GLY A 38 35.89 13.40 10.64
C GLY A 38 35.51 13.44 9.16
N MET A 39 36.48 13.41 8.24
CA MET A 39 36.24 13.33 6.80
C MET A 39 35.60 12.00 6.39
N SER A 40 35.98 10.87 7.02
CA SER A 40 35.31 9.59 6.77
C SER A 40 33.87 9.56 7.27
N TYR A 41 33.57 10.17 8.42
CA TYR A 41 32.19 10.33 8.88
C TYR A 41 31.38 11.23 7.93
N PHE A 42 31.98 12.32 7.45
CA PHE A 42 31.31 13.23 6.50
C PHE A 42 31.05 12.55 5.14
N ALA A 43 32.02 11.78 4.64
CA ALA A 43 31.87 11.01 3.41
C ALA A 43 30.82 9.89 3.54
N ILE A 44 30.70 9.24 4.71
CA ILE A 44 29.66 8.22 4.96
C ILE A 44 28.28 8.87 5.11
N SER A 45 28.19 10.08 5.70
CA SER A 45 26.91 10.79 5.83
C SER A 45 26.45 11.50 4.55
N ASP A 46 27.36 11.87 3.66
CA ASP A 46 27.05 12.58 2.39
C ASP A 46 26.92 11.61 1.20
N TRP A 47 27.54 10.41 1.26
CA TRP A 47 27.33 9.32 0.29
C TRP A 47 26.06 8.48 0.61
N GLY A 48 25.38 8.75 1.72
CA GLY A 48 24.18 8.02 2.17
C GLY A 48 22.85 8.60 1.68
N THR A 49 22.81 9.27 0.53
CA THR A 49 21.55 9.55 -0.19
C THR A 49 21.56 8.82 -1.53
N ASP A 50 21.80 7.52 -1.46
CA ASP A 50 21.13 6.63 -2.42
C ASP A 50 19.65 6.72 -2.11
N ASP A 51 18.94 7.28 -3.07
CA ASP A 51 17.49 7.32 -3.19
C ASP A 51 16.98 5.88 -3.05
N GLU A 52 16.75 5.42 -1.81
CA GLU A 52 15.88 4.29 -1.50
C GLU A 52 14.42 4.71 -1.72
N GLY A 53 14.15 5.34 -2.87
CA GLY A 53 13.00 4.94 -3.66
C GLY A 53 13.22 3.48 -3.99
N GLN A 54 12.77 2.61 -3.08
CA GLN A 54 12.59 1.19 -3.27
C GLN A 54 11.84 1.03 -4.59
N LYS A 55 12.61 0.89 -5.67
CA LYS A 55 12.13 0.56 -6.99
C LYS A 55 11.59 -0.84 -6.80
N SER A 56 10.30 -0.92 -6.47
CA SER A 56 9.48 -2.09 -6.61
C SER A 56 9.61 -2.49 -8.07
N THR A 57 10.69 -3.19 -8.36
CA THR A 57 10.84 -3.97 -9.56
C THR A 57 10.18 -5.28 -9.19
N SER A 58 8.87 -5.21 -8.93
CA SER A 58 7.99 -6.27 -9.36
C SER A 58 8.26 -6.39 -10.85
N SER A 59 9.15 -7.30 -11.22
CA SER A 59 9.21 -7.81 -12.57
C SER A 59 7.90 -8.57 -12.81
N ILE A 60 6.81 -7.83 -12.93
CA ILE A 60 5.59 -8.33 -13.55
C ILE A 60 6.06 -8.65 -14.96
N ASN A 61 6.06 -9.95 -15.26
CA ASN A 61 6.31 -10.49 -16.57
C ASN A 61 5.41 -9.71 -17.54
N SER A 62 5.95 -8.72 -18.26
CA SER A 62 5.18 -7.71 -18.98
C SER A 62 4.59 -8.24 -20.29
N ASP A 63 4.52 -9.56 -20.42
CA ASP A 63 3.86 -10.24 -21.51
C ASP A 63 3.10 -11.45 -20.94
N THR A 64 2.09 -11.19 -20.10
CA THR A 64 1.08 -12.18 -19.74
C THR A 64 0.13 -12.49 -20.89
N GLY A 65 0.28 -11.82 -22.04
CA GLY A 65 -0.67 -11.85 -23.16
C GLY A 65 -2.03 -11.24 -22.81
N TRP A 66 -2.16 -10.60 -21.64
CA TRP A 66 -3.38 -9.94 -21.17
C TRP A 66 -3.33 -8.44 -21.42
N ARG A 67 -4.51 -7.82 -21.54
CA ARG A 67 -4.60 -6.36 -21.70
C ARG A 67 -4.09 -5.63 -20.47
N HIS A 68 -3.72 -4.36 -20.64
CA HIS A 68 -3.47 -3.48 -19.51
C HIS A 68 -4.75 -3.25 -18.71
N TYR A 69 -4.60 -3.08 -17.40
CA TYR A 69 -5.69 -2.85 -16.47
C TYR A 69 -5.19 -2.00 -15.31
N SER A 70 -6.15 -1.44 -14.58
CA SER A 70 -5.95 -0.93 -13.23
C SER A 70 -6.92 -1.67 -12.31
N VAL A 71 -6.50 -1.94 -11.09
CA VAL A 71 -7.38 -2.50 -10.07
C VAL A 71 -7.92 -1.37 -9.22
N VAL A 72 -9.24 -1.22 -9.21
CA VAL A 72 -9.94 -0.21 -8.42
C VAL A 72 -10.72 -0.91 -7.32
N ALA A 73 -10.60 -0.40 -6.10
CA ALA A 73 -11.33 -0.87 -4.95
C ALA A 73 -12.35 0.19 -4.48
N PRO A 74 -13.60 0.12 -4.99
CA PRO A 74 -14.72 0.77 -4.35
C PRO A 74 -14.96 0.15 -2.96
N VAL A 75 -15.06 1.00 -1.95
CA VAL A 75 -15.40 0.62 -0.58
C VAL A 75 -16.79 1.19 -0.27
N ASP A 76 -17.78 0.33 0.02
CA ASP A 76 -19.19 0.75 0.13
C ASP A 76 -20.10 -0.23 0.91
N THR A 77 -21.41 0.06 1.04
CA THR A 77 -22.41 -0.77 1.78
C THR A 77 -22.52 -2.21 1.30
N GLY A 78 -22.30 -2.45 0.01
CA GLY A 78 -22.56 -3.71 -0.67
C GLY A 78 -22.65 -3.51 -2.17
N ILE A 79 -22.69 -4.59 -2.95
CA ILE A 79 -22.82 -4.53 -4.41
C ILE A 79 -23.80 -5.56 -4.95
N ASN A 80 -24.66 -5.15 -5.88
CA ASN A 80 -25.53 -6.05 -6.63
C ASN A 80 -24.77 -6.63 -7.83
N VAL A 81 -24.09 -7.76 -7.62
CA VAL A 81 -23.30 -8.44 -8.66
C VAL A 81 -24.15 -8.91 -9.86
N TYR A 82 -25.47 -9.01 -9.71
CA TYR A 82 -26.39 -9.37 -10.78
C TYR A 82 -26.67 -8.25 -11.78
N HIS A 83 -26.24 -7.02 -11.48
CA HIS A 83 -26.54 -5.88 -12.31
C HIS A 83 -25.86 -6.02 -13.69
N ASP A 84 -26.61 -5.74 -14.76
CA ASP A 84 -26.18 -6.00 -16.13
C ASP A 84 -24.90 -5.25 -16.52
N HIS A 85 -24.66 -4.11 -15.86
CA HIS A 85 -23.46 -3.28 -16.03
C HIS A 85 -22.15 -3.98 -15.67
N PHE A 86 -22.20 -5.02 -14.84
CA PHE A 86 -21.02 -5.76 -14.41
C PHE A 86 -20.73 -7.00 -15.25
N ARG A 87 -21.66 -7.39 -16.13
CA ARG A 87 -21.54 -8.59 -16.95
C ARG A 87 -20.37 -8.46 -17.92
N THR A 88 -19.66 -9.56 -18.12
CA THR A 88 -18.55 -9.62 -19.06
C THR A 88 -18.35 -11.03 -19.59
N ASP A 89 -17.98 -11.13 -20.86
CA ASP A 89 -17.51 -12.38 -21.47
C ASP A 89 -16.00 -12.61 -21.22
N GLU A 90 -15.34 -11.62 -20.62
CA GLU A 90 -13.92 -11.66 -20.27
C GLU A 90 -13.68 -12.62 -19.10
N VAL A 91 -12.87 -13.65 -19.33
CA VAL A 91 -12.45 -14.57 -18.27
C VAL A 91 -11.13 -14.09 -17.70
N TYR A 92 -11.13 -13.66 -16.43
CA TYR A 92 -9.90 -13.27 -15.77
C TYR A 92 -8.91 -14.44 -15.68
N PRO A 93 -7.62 -14.20 -16.01
CA PRO A 93 -6.63 -15.26 -16.00
C PRO A 93 -6.32 -15.71 -14.57
N ASN A 94 -6.04 -17.01 -14.37
CA ASN A 94 -5.80 -17.58 -13.04
C ASN A 94 -4.71 -16.84 -12.25
N TRP A 95 -3.64 -16.40 -12.91
CA TRP A 95 -2.56 -15.67 -12.24
C TRP A 95 -3.06 -14.38 -11.58
N LEU A 96 -4.07 -13.71 -12.16
CA LEU A 96 -4.66 -12.49 -11.59
C LEU A 96 -5.50 -12.83 -10.36
N LEU A 97 -6.34 -13.86 -10.46
CA LEU A 97 -7.20 -14.32 -9.35
C LEU A 97 -6.34 -14.81 -8.16
N GLU A 98 -5.28 -15.57 -8.44
CA GLU A 98 -4.31 -16.03 -7.43
C GLU A 98 -3.57 -14.85 -6.80
N SER A 99 -3.15 -13.87 -7.60
CA SER A 99 -2.45 -12.68 -7.10
C SER A 99 -3.34 -11.77 -6.26
N LEU A 100 -4.66 -11.73 -6.56
CA LEU A 100 -5.66 -11.04 -5.74
C LEU A 100 -6.06 -11.85 -4.49
N GLY A 101 -5.59 -13.08 -4.36
CA GLY A 101 -5.90 -13.93 -3.21
C GLY A 101 -7.33 -14.46 -3.20
N VAL A 102 -7.95 -14.62 -4.38
CA VAL A 102 -9.31 -15.17 -4.50
C VAL A 102 -9.37 -16.55 -3.84
N THR A 103 -10.22 -16.71 -2.84
CA THR A 103 -10.42 -17.96 -2.08
C THR A 103 -11.62 -18.74 -2.58
N LYS A 104 -12.57 -18.07 -3.22
CA LYS A 104 -13.85 -18.64 -3.64
C LYS A 104 -14.26 -18.09 -5.00
N THR A 105 -14.87 -18.92 -5.82
CA THR A 105 -15.52 -18.49 -7.06
C THR A 105 -16.98 -18.88 -7.00
N CYS A 106 -17.87 -17.93 -7.25
CA CYS A 106 -19.30 -18.16 -7.38
C CYS A 106 -19.70 -18.07 -8.85
N GLU A 107 -20.40 -19.10 -9.34
CA GLU A 107 -21.15 -19.00 -10.59
C GLU A 107 -22.52 -18.40 -10.26
N ILE A 108 -22.84 -17.26 -10.86
CA ILE A 108 -24.07 -16.53 -10.56
C ILE A 108 -25.10 -16.65 -11.68
N THR A 109 -26.37 -16.59 -11.32
CA THR A 109 -27.50 -16.67 -12.26
C THR A 109 -27.76 -15.30 -12.91
N PHE A 110 -27.88 -15.28 -14.24
CA PHE A 110 -28.09 -14.03 -15.02
C PHE A 110 -29.53 -13.82 -15.51
N ASP A 111 -30.38 -14.82 -15.38
CA ASP A 111 -31.77 -14.80 -15.84
C ASP A 111 -32.74 -14.67 -14.66
N GLY A 112 -33.87 -14.00 -14.89
CA GLY A 112 -34.88 -13.73 -13.86
C GLY A 112 -34.74 -12.38 -13.18
N SER A 113 -35.58 -12.13 -12.18
CA SER A 113 -35.55 -10.97 -11.29
C SER A 113 -34.40 -11.09 -10.27
N TRP A 114 -34.12 -10.00 -9.54
CA TRP A 114 -33.12 -10.01 -8.47
C TRP A 114 -33.37 -11.13 -7.44
N GLN A 115 -34.62 -11.28 -6.99
CA GLN A 115 -34.99 -12.28 -6.00
C GLN A 115 -34.79 -13.70 -6.53
N GLU A 116 -35.20 -13.97 -7.77
CA GLU A 116 -35.04 -15.30 -8.38
C GLU A 116 -33.56 -15.67 -8.55
N ARG A 117 -32.71 -14.70 -8.92
CA ARG A 117 -31.25 -14.91 -9.05
C ARG A 117 -30.60 -15.16 -7.69
N TYR A 118 -30.93 -14.34 -6.69
CA TYR A 118 -30.44 -14.53 -5.32
C TYR A 118 -30.83 -15.90 -4.76
N GLU A 119 -32.10 -16.29 -4.89
CA GLU A 119 -32.57 -17.59 -4.41
C GLU A 119 -31.90 -18.77 -5.13
N ALA A 120 -31.63 -18.65 -6.43
CA ALA A 120 -30.95 -19.69 -7.21
C ALA A 120 -29.50 -19.92 -6.76
N ASP A 121 -28.79 -18.86 -6.38
CA ASP A 121 -27.37 -18.92 -6.01
C ASP A 121 -27.16 -18.99 -4.48
N LYS A 122 -28.23 -18.92 -3.69
CA LYS A 122 -28.16 -18.79 -2.24
C LYS A 122 -27.38 -19.92 -1.59
N GLU A 123 -27.77 -21.17 -1.85
CA GLU A 123 -27.17 -22.34 -1.22
C GLU A 123 -25.75 -22.63 -1.75
N SER A 124 -25.48 -22.33 -3.02
CA SER A 124 -24.19 -22.61 -3.67
C SER A 124 -23.14 -21.53 -3.38
N CYS A 125 -23.56 -20.26 -3.29
CA CYS A 125 -22.67 -19.12 -3.11
C CYS A 125 -22.92 -18.41 -1.78
N TRP A 126 -24.04 -17.70 -1.64
CA TRP A 126 -24.24 -16.68 -0.60
C TRP A 126 -24.18 -17.22 0.83
N ASP A 127 -24.80 -18.36 1.10
CA ASP A 127 -24.82 -18.99 2.44
C ASP A 127 -23.42 -19.49 2.88
N ASN A 128 -22.43 -19.49 1.98
CA ASN A 128 -21.09 -20.04 2.22
C ASN A 128 -19.99 -18.97 2.23
N ILE A 129 -20.30 -17.70 2.00
CA ILE A 129 -19.32 -16.61 2.06
C ILE A 129 -19.06 -16.27 3.52
N THR A 130 -17.80 -16.01 3.86
CA THR A 130 -17.36 -15.58 5.19
C THR A 130 -16.54 -14.30 5.09
N THR A 131 -16.26 -13.66 6.23
CA THR A 131 -15.45 -12.43 6.27
C THR A 131 -14.00 -12.60 5.84
N SER A 132 -13.49 -13.83 5.79
CA SER A 132 -12.15 -14.15 5.30
C SER A 132 -12.10 -14.41 3.79
N ASP A 133 -13.26 -14.48 3.12
CA ASP A 133 -13.30 -14.82 1.70
C ASP A 133 -13.03 -13.60 0.81
N ILE A 134 -12.31 -13.87 -0.29
CA ILE A 134 -12.21 -13.01 -1.46
C ILE A 134 -12.89 -13.78 -2.59
N VAL A 135 -14.03 -13.28 -3.03
CA VAL A 135 -14.97 -14.00 -3.91
C VAL A 135 -14.92 -13.42 -5.30
N TYR A 136 -14.61 -14.25 -6.29
CA TYR A 136 -14.79 -13.90 -7.70
C TYR A 136 -16.19 -14.32 -8.17
N PHE A 137 -16.95 -13.40 -8.74
CA PHE A 137 -18.28 -13.68 -9.30
C PHE A 137 -18.14 -13.90 -10.81
N SER A 138 -18.14 -15.18 -11.21
CA SER A 138 -17.89 -15.60 -12.60
C SER A 138 -18.91 -15.00 -13.56
N GLY A 139 -18.43 -14.54 -14.72
CA GLY A 139 -19.25 -13.82 -15.72
C GLY A 139 -19.47 -12.35 -15.38
N THR A 140 -18.81 -11.83 -14.33
CA THR A 140 -18.80 -10.41 -13.98
C THR A 140 -17.38 -9.87 -13.82
N LYS A 141 -17.25 -8.55 -13.76
CA LYS A 141 -15.98 -7.87 -13.46
C LYS A 141 -15.64 -7.81 -11.96
N ILE A 142 -16.48 -8.38 -11.09
CA ILE A 142 -16.45 -8.16 -9.64
C ILE A 142 -15.66 -9.26 -8.92
N ILE A 143 -14.70 -8.82 -8.12
CA ILE A 143 -14.07 -9.59 -7.05
C ILE A 143 -14.42 -8.86 -5.75
N GLY A 144 -15.06 -9.53 -4.78
CA GLY A 144 -15.60 -8.91 -3.59
C GLY A 144 -15.05 -9.49 -2.29
N THR A 145 -15.03 -8.69 -1.22
CA THR A 145 -14.75 -9.14 0.15
C THR A 145 -15.52 -8.31 1.18
N SER A 146 -15.76 -8.88 2.37
CA SER A 146 -16.49 -8.25 3.47
C SER A 146 -15.73 -8.43 4.79
N PRO A 147 -14.66 -7.63 5.03
CA PRO A 147 -13.81 -7.80 6.21
C PRO A 147 -14.57 -7.49 7.52
N ASP A 148 -15.57 -6.61 7.46
CA ASP A 148 -16.31 -6.14 8.64
C ASP A 148 -17.33 -7.17 9.16
N GLY A 149 -17.94 -7.96 8.26
CA GLY A 149 -18.94 -8.97 8.64
C GLY A 149 -20.18 -8.42 9.33
N GLN A 150 -20.51 -7.15 9.09
CA GLN A 150 -21.63 -6.46 9.75
C GLN A 150 -22.97 -6.63 9.04
N THR A 151 -23.00 -7.37 7.92
CA THR A 151 -24.18 -7.62 7.11
C THR A 151 -24.61 -9.09 7.18
N ASP A 152 -25.91 -9.34 7.01
CA ASP A 152 -26.48 -10.69 7.02
C ASP A 152 -26.04 -11.53 5.81
N ILE A 153 -25.76 -10.87 4.69
CA ILE A 153 -25.27 -11.48 3.45
C ILE A 153 -24.02 -10.70 3.03
N HIS A 154 -22.86 -11.32 3.18
CA HIS A 154 -21.60 -10.67 2.86
C HIS A 154 -21.51 -10.31 1.37
N ILE A 155 -21.00 -9.11 1.09
CA ILE A 155 -20.76 -8.47 -0.21
C ILE A 155 -22.05 -8.02 -0.92
N LEU A 156 -23.14 -8.78 -0.82
CA LEU A 156 -24.37 -8.51 -1.56
C LEU A 156 -25.12 -7.31 -0.98
N ASP A 157 -25.43 -6.35 -1.85
CA ASP A 157 -26.22 -5.17 -1.49
C ASP A 157 -27.67 -5.48 -1.11
N ASP A 158 -28.27 -4.62 -0.28
CA ASP A 158 -29.72 -4.56 -0.14
C ASP A 158 -30.31 -4.04 -1.46
N PRO A 159 -31.30 -4.72 -2.07
CA PRO A 159 -31.90 -4.28 -3.33
C PRO A 159 -32.54 -2.88 -3.28
N SER A 160 -32.72 -2.30 -2.09
CA SER A 160 -33.25 -0.95 -1.88
C SER A 160 -32.18 0.14 -1.71
N ASP A 161 -30.90 -0.20 -1.54
CA ASP A 161 -29.80 0.77 -1.40
C ASP A 161 -29.20 1.10 -2.78
N GLY A 162 -28.54 0.13 -3.42
CA GLY A 162 -27.97 0.29 -4.76
C GLY A 162 -26.78 1.25 -4.82
N HIS A 163 -26.34 1.83 -3.70
CA HIS A 163 -25.29 2.85 -3.65
C HIS A 163 -23.95 2.31 -4.15
N GLY A 164 -23.44 1.21 -3.57
CA GLY A 164 -22.19 0.60 -4.02
C GLY A 164 -22.25 0.07 -5.46
N THR A 165 -23.44 -0.32 -5.93
CA THR A 165 -23.69 -0.66 -7.34
C THR A 165 -23.51 0.55 -8.25
N ALA A 166 -24.06 1.71 -7.89
CA ALA A 166 -23.91 2.94 -8.67
C ALA A 166 -22.47 3.47 -8.66
N VAL A 167 -21.81 3.44 -7.50
CA VAL A 167 -20.41 3.88 -7.34
C VAL A 167 -19.48 3.00 -8.18
N THR A 168 -19.63 1.69 -8.11
CA THR A 168 -18.84 0.76 -8.93
C THR A 168 -19.15 0.90 -10.41
N GLY A 169 -20.42 1.14 -10.75
CA GLY A 169 -20.82 1.40 -12.14
C GLY A 169 -20.15 2.62 -12.75
N ALA A 170 -20.01 3.71 -11.98
CA ALA A 170 -19.31 4.91 -12.41
C ALA A 170 -17.82 4.68 -12.68
N VAL A 171 -17.17 3.79 -11.91
CA VAL A 171 -15.78 3.37 -12.17
C VAL A 171 -15.67 2.69 -13.54
N LEU A 172 -16.58 1.76 -13.83
CA LEU A 172 -16.59 1.02 -15.09
C LEU A 172 -17.03 1.88 -16.29
N ASP A 173 -17.87 2.89 -16.08
CA ASP A 173 -18.19 3.88 -17.11
C ASP A 173 -16.96 4.70 -17.50
N ALA A 174 -16.14 5.07 -16.52
CA ALA A 174 -14.90 5.81 -16.75
C ALA A 174 -13.80 4.91 -17.35
N ASN A 175 -13.72 3.66 -16.90
CA ASN A 175 -12.75 2.67 -17.38
C ASN A 175 -13.37 1.26 -17.45
N PRO A 176 -13.90 0.85 -18.61
CA PRO A 176 -14.49 -0.48 -18.80
C PRO A 176 -13.50 -1.64 -18.61
N ASP A 177 -12.21 -1.33 -18.69
CA ASP A 177 -11.09 -2.26 -18.53
C ASP A 177 -10.62 -2.35 -17.06
N ALA A 178 -11.22 -1.62 -16.13
CA ALA A 178 -10.88 -1.76 -14.71
C ALA A 178 -11.21 -3.16 -14.17
N VAL A 179 -10.33 -3.69 -13.33
CA VAL A 179 -10.61 -4.85 -12.49
C VAL A 179 -11.16 -4.32 -11.17
N ILE A 180 -12.35 -4.80 -10.77
CA ILE A 180 -12.99 -4.32 -9.55
C ILE A 180 -12.67 -5.25 -8.39
N PHE A 181 -12.03 -4.71 -7.36
CA PHE A 181 -11.84 -5.34 -6.06
C PHE A 181 -12.75 -4.66 -5.03
N PHE A 182 -14.04 -5.00 -5.05
CA PHE A 182 -15.05 -4.39 -4.18
C PHE A 182 -14.83 -4.80 -2.72
N VAL A 183 -14.92 -3.83 -1.81
CA VAL A 183 -14.83 -4.07 -0.36
C VAL A 183 -16.10 -3.57 0.30
N GLU A 184 -16.84 -4.47 0.95
CA GLU A 184 -18.00 -4.10 1.73
C GLU A 184 -17.56 -3.53 3.10
N GLY A 185 -18.05 -2.34 3.44
CA GLY A 185 -17.88 -1.73 4.76
C GLY A 185 -17.66 -0.22 4.75
N PHE A 186 -17.61 0.35 5.95
CA PHE A 186 -17.32 1.77 6.20
C PHE A 186 -16.17 1.98 7.18
N SER A 187 -15.57 0.89 7.65
CA SER A 187 -14.61 0.92 8.73
C SER A 187 -13.20 1.22 8.24
N THR A 188 -12.31 1.46 9.19
CA THR A 188 -10.88 1.44 8.96
C THR A 188 -10.43 0.09 8.39
N ASP A 189 -11.01 -1.01 8.83
CA ASP A 189 -10.63 -2.36 8.40
C ASP A 189 -11.02 -2.60 6.94
N ALA A 190 -12.15 -2.07 6.47
CA ALA A 190 -12.53 -2.09 5.06
C ALA A 190 -11.52 -1.32 4.19
N VAL A 191 -11.14 -0.11 4.61
CA VAL A 191 -10.10 0.66 3.91
C VAL A 191 -8.74 -0.05 3.97
N LEU A 192 -8.38 -0.67 5.09
CA LEU A 192 -7.15 -1.44 5.24
C LEU A 192 -7.15 -2.71 4.39
N ALA A 193 -8.28 -3.38 4.20
CA ALA A 193 -8.39 -4.53 3.32
C ALA A 193 -8.08 -4.14 1.86
N ALA A 194 -8.62 -3.01 1.39
CA ALA A 194 -8.28 -2.44 0.08
C ALA A 194 -6.81 -1.97 0.02
N SER A 195 -6.33 -1.32 1.08
CA SER A 195 -4.95 -0.83 1.20
C SER A 195 -3.91 -1.94 1.19
N ASN A 196 -4.18 -3.06 1.86
CA ASN A 196 -3.21 -4.15 1.98
C ASN A 196 -3.25 -5.12 0.80
N GLN A 197 -4.22 -5.00 -0.10
CA GLN A 197 -4.28 -5.78 -1.34
C GLN A 197 -3.16 -5.29 -2.30
N PRO A 198 -2.13 -6.11 -2.60
CA PRO A 198 -0.97 -5.65 -3.35
C PRO A 198 -1.29 -5.13 -4.75
N LEU A 199 -2.32 -5.70 -5.40
CA LEU A 199 -2.68 -5.31 -6.76
C LEU A 199 -3.61 -4.11 -6.87
N VAL A 200 -4.24 -3.64 -5.77
CA VAL A 200 -5.13 -2.46 -5.81
C VAL A 200 -4.31 -1.20 -6.11
N ASP A 201 -4.67 -0.46 -7.15
CA ASP A 201 -4.02 0.80 -7.52
C ASP A 201 -4.74 2.01 -6.91
N ILE A 202 -6.08 1.96 -6.93
CA ILE A 202 -6.96 3.07 -6.58
C ILE A 202 -8.02 2.59 -5.59
N ILE A 203 -8.20 3.31 -4.49
CA ILE A 203 -9.26 3.12 -3.51
C ILE A 203 -10.26 4.27 -3.64
N SER A 204 -11.54 3.96 -3.72
CA SER A 204 -12.62 4.94 -3.83
C SER A 204 -13.63 4.74 -2.71
N THR A 205 -13.79 5.75 -1.85
CA THR A 205 -14.79 5.77 -0.77
C THR A 205 -15.85 6.83 -1.08
N SER A 206 -17.10 6.43 -1.32
CA SER A 206 -18.19 7.37 -1.61
C SER A 206 -19.07 7.66 -0.38
N PHE A 207 -18.43 7.75 0.79
CA PHE A 207 -19.08 8.00 2.07
C PHE A 207 -18.22 8.94 2.91
N GLY A 208 -18.85 9.61 3.86
CA GLY A 208 -18.19 10.60 4.71
C GLY A 208 -19.15 11.14 5.77
N ALA A 209 -18.59 11.88 6.72
CA ALA A 209 -19.37 12.50 7.78
C ALA A 209 -20.06 13.78 7.27
N ILE A 210 -21.28 14.01 7.76
CA ILE A 210 -22.04 15.24 7.51
C ILE A 210 -21.19 16.48 7.85
N GLY A 211 -21.19 17.47 6.97
CA GLY A 211 -20.40 18.70 7.06
C GLY A 211 -18.91 18.50 6.79
N SER A 212 -18.49 17.36 6.24
CA SER A 212 -17.08 16.98 6.09
C SER A 212 -16.31 17.02 7.41
N LEU A 213 -16.99 16.70 8.51
CA LEU A 213 -16.37 16.68 9.83
C LEU A 213 -15.30 15.56 9.89
N PRO A 214 -14.12 15.83 10.47
CA PRO A 214 -13.11 14.80 10.65
C PRO A 214 -13.62 13.76 11.65
N VAL A 215 -13.92 12.55 11.17
CA VAL A 215 -14.30 11.40 11.99
C VAL A 215 -13.08 10.51 12.19
N PRO A 216 -12.67 10.23 13.44
CA PRO A 216 -11.56 9.34 13.73
C PRO A 216 -11.80 7.90 13.23
N GLY A 217 -10.73 7.22 12.82
CA GLY A 217 -10.71 5.86 12.31
C GLY A 217 -10.19 5.77 10.88
N ILE A 218 -10.89 6.38 9.92
CA ILE A 218 -10.61 6.21 8.48
C ILE A 218 -9.28 6.86 8.06
N GLU A 219 -8.85 7.90 8.76
CA GLU A 219 -7.57 8.56 8.51
C GLU A 219 -6.39 7.61 8.62
N THR A 220 -6.46 6.61 9.50
CA THR A 220 -5.39 5.61 9.64
C THR A 220 -5.33 4.70 8.43
N GLY A 221 -6.49 4.23 7.94
CA GLY A 221 -6.56 3.44 6.71
C GLY A 221 -6.11 4.24 5.48
N THR A 222 -6.49 5.52 5.43
CA THR A 222 -6.09 6.46 4.37
C THR A 222 -4.58 6.71 4.38
N TYR A 223 -4.00 6.92 5.57
CA TYR A 223 -2.55 7.09 5.72
C TYR A 223 -1.81 5.83 5.26
N GLU A 224 -2.26 4.66 5.69
CA GLU A 224 -1.63 3.40 5.27
C GLU A 224 -1.73 3.20 3.75
N ALA A 225 -2.88 3.50 3.14
CA ALA A 225 -3.06 3.40 1.70
C ALA A 225 -2.11 4.32 0.92
N VAL A 226 -2.10 5.61 1.27
CA VAL A 226 -1.40 6.63 0.48
C VAL A 226 0.10 6.67 0.81
N VAL A 227 0.44 6.64 2.09
CA VAL A 227 1.82 6.82 2.58
C VAL A 227 2.52 5.47 2.77
N GLY A 228 1.83 4.48 3.34
CA GLY A 228 2.40 3.15 3.56
C GLY A 228 2.54 2.35 2.26
N ASN A 229 1.45 2.28 1.50
CA ASN A 229 1.32 1.38 0.34
C ASN A 229 1.36 2.09 -1.02
N ASN A 230 1.57 3.41 -1.05
CA ASN A 230 1.73 4.22 -2.28
C ASN A 230 0.55 4.10 -3.26
N LYS A 231 -0.68 4.01 -2.75
CA LYS A 231 -1.91 3.93 -3.54
C LYS A 231 -2.59 5.28 -3.67
N ILE A 232 -3.46 5.42 -4.67
CA ILE A 232 -4.35 6.58 -4.78
C ILE A 232 -5.60 6.30 -3.94
N HIS A 233 -5.97 7.20 -3.02
CA HIS A 233 -7.23 7.12 -2.30
C HIS A 233 -8.05 8.39 -2.56
N THR A 234 -9.24 8.22 -3.14
CA THR A 234 -10.22 9.29 -3.37
C THR A 234 -11.43 9.11 -2.47
N GLY A 235 -11.89 10.21 -1.86
CA GLY A 235 -13.10 10.23 -1.04
C GLY A 235 -14.08 11.29 -1.51
N ALA A 236 -15.39 11.03 -1.37
CA ALA A 236 -16.41 12.04 -1.60
C ALA A 236 -16.31 13.18 -0.57
N ALA A 237 -16.53 14.41 -1.03
CA ALA A 237 -16.87 15.50 -0.12
C ALA A 237 -18.36 15.41 0.22
N ASP A 238 -18.71 15.78 1.46
CA ASP A 238 -20.10 15.80 1.91
C ASP A 238 -20.96 16.74 1.02
N ASN A 239 -22.27 16.46 0.95
CA ASN A 239 -23.23 17.17 0.11
C ASN A 239 -24.18 18.10 0.89
N THR A 240 -23.84 18.46 2.14
CA THR A 240 -24.64 19.35 3.01
C THR A 240 -24.05 20.75 3.21
#